data_AF-A0A9W9EMQ9-F1
#
_entry.id   AF-A0A9W9EMQ9-F1
#
_cell.length_a   1.000
_cell.length_b   1.000
_cell.length_c   1.000
_cell.angle_alpha   90.00
_cell.angle_beta   90.00
_cell.angle_gamma   90.00
#
_symmetry.space_group_name_H-M   'P 1'
#
loop_
_entity.id
_entity.type
_entity.pdbx_description
1 polymer ?
#
loop_
_entity_poly.entity_id
_entity_poly.type
_entity_poly.pdbx_seq_one_letter_code
_entity_poly.pdbx_strand_id
1 'polypeptide(L)'
;MSRTFSTAARQLKKLAWSLNGTTKDVAWVKNYAENAIDVVPQLVNKVDSGTLQGDPHPTPKNNDPLHASIVFQNGTARVVSAHVYPDGTVLFSKKEYGQVKLSRDPQAPEGSGPSR
;
A
#
# COMPACT_ATOMS: atom_id res chain seq x y z
N MET A 1 -14.50 20.91 -24.63
CA MET A 1 -13.44 21.27 -23.67
C MET A 1 -12.91 20.00 -23.03
N SER A 2 -11.78 19.50 -23.50
CA SER A 2 -11.16 18.27 -22.98
C SER A 2 -10.29 18.63 -21.78
N ARG A 3 -10.63 18.14 -20.60
CA ARG A 3 -9.77 18.26 -19.41
C ARG A 3 -8.68 17.20 -19.54
N THR A 4 -7.54 17.59 -20.06
CA THR A 4 -6.33 16.76 -20.01
C THR A 4 -5.93 16.65 -18.54
N PHE A 5 -6.18 15.50 -17.92
CA PHE A 5 -5.62 15.19 -16.62
C PHE A 5 -4.11 15.06 -16.82
N SER A 6 -3.33 16.06 -16.38
CA SER A 6 -1.89 15.93 -16.27
C SER A 6 -1.59 14.79 -15.30
N THR A 7 -1.21 13.63 -15.83
CA THR A 7 -0.37 12.69 -15.11
C THR A 7 0.96 13.39 -14.87
N ALA A 8 1.04 14.14 -13.76
CA ALA A 8 2.34 14.54 -13.24
C ALA A 8 3.18 13.26 -13.16
N ALA A 9 4.31 13.24 -13.85
CA ALA A 9 5.27 12.15 -13.78
C ALA A 9 5.68 12.03 -12.32
N ARG A 10 5.03 11.13 -11.58
CA ARG A 10 5.40 10.80 -10.21
C ARG A 10 6.82 10.26 -10.33
N GLN A 11 7.76 10.86 -9.61
CA GLN A 11 8.99 10.14 -9.29
C GLN A 11 8.56 8.99 -8.40
N LEU A 12 8.11 7.89 -9.02
CA LEU A 12 7.77 6.66 -8.33
C LEU A 12 9.05 6.23 -7.63
N LYS A 13 9.16 6.57 -6.35
CA LYS A 13 10.26 6.13 -5.52
C LYS A 13 10.12 4.62 -5.45
N LYS A 14 10.88 3.91 -6.28
CA LYS A 14 10.87 2.46 -6.30
C LYS A 14 11.48 1.98 -5.00
N LEU A 15 10.64 1.54 -4.08
CA LEU A 15 11.08 1.11 -2.76
C LEU A 15 11.89 -0.18 -2.91
N ALA A 16 12.90 -0.34 -2.06
CA ALA A 16 13.56 -1.63 -1.94
C ALA A 16 12.60 -2.62 -1.26
N TRP A 17 12.10 -3.59 -2.02
CA TRP A 17 11.12 -4.56 -1.54
C TRP A 17 11.77 -5.87 -1.09
N SER A 18 11.37 -6.34 0.08
CA SER A 18 11.60 -7.72 0.52
C SER A 18 10.28 -8.45 0.77
N LEU A 19 10.33 -9.79 0.70
CA LEU A 19 9.20 -10.67 0.93
C LEU A 19 9.49 -11.52 2.17
N ASN A 20 8.61 -11.45 3.18
CA ASN A 20 8.71 -12.29 4.37
C ASN A 20 7.60 -13.36 4.33
N GLY A 21 7.90 -14.53 3.77
CA GLY A 21 6.94 -15.62 3.67
C GLY A 21 5.82 -15.41 2.64
N THR A 22 5.93 -14.39 1.78
CA THR A 22 5.01 -14.19 0.65
C THR A 22 5.36 -15.14 -0.48
N THR A 23 4.40 -15.94 -0.93
CA THR A 23 4.50 -16.91 -2.02
C THR A 23 3.64 -16.54 -3.23
N LYS A 24 2.67 -15.62 -3.07
CA LYS A 24 1.80 -15.14 -4.16
C LYS A 24 2.43 -13.98 -4.93
N ASP A 25 1.96 -13.78 -6.17
CA ASP A 25 2.23 -12.54 -6.89
C ASP A 25 1.45 -11.39 -6.24
N VAL A 26 2.20 -10.35 -5.88
CA VAL A 26 1.78 -9.21 -5.07
C VAL A 26 2.23 -7.89 -5.69
N ALA A 27 2.42 -7.86 -7.01
CA ALA A 27 2.78 -6.64 -7.73
C ALA A 27 1.81 -5.48 -7.43
N TRP A 28 0.50 -5.76 -7.40
CA TRP A 28 -0.55 -4.79 -7.05
C TRP A 28 -0.35 -4.16 -5.66
N VAL A 29 0.14 -4.93 -4.68
CA VAL A 29 0.39 -4.44 -3.33
C VAL A 29 1.51 -3.42 -3.33
N LYS A 30 2.62 -3.74 -4.03
CA LYS A 30 3.78 -2.86 -4.14
C LYS A 30 3.40 -1.55 -4.84
N ASN A 31 2.62 -1.64 -5.93
CA ASN A 31 2.13 -0.48 -6.65
C ASN A 31 1.26 0.44 -5.77
N TYR A 32 0.29 -0.11 -5.05
CA TYR A 32 -0.51 0.70 -4.12
C TYR A 32 0.32 1.28 -2.99
N ALA A 33 1.24 0.51 -2.43
CA ALA A 33 2.09 0.96 -1.34
C ALA A 33 2.97 2.15 -1.75
N GLU A 34 3.66 2.07 -2.89
CA GLU A 34 4.49 3.17 -3.41
C GLU A 34 3.65 4.42 -3.70
N ASN A 35 2.51 4.25 -4.38
CA ASN A 35 1.58 5.35 -4.66
C ASN A 35 1.00 5.97 -3.38
N ALA A 36 0.78 5.17 -2.33
CA ALA A 36 0.29 5.68 -1.05
C ALA A 36 1.36 6.52 -0.33
N ILE A 37 2.65 6.16 -0.44
CA ILE A 37 3.75 6.97 0.09
C ILE A 37 3.81 8.33 -0.62
N ASP A 38 3.66 8.36 -1.94
CA ASP A 38 3.72 9.59 -2.74
C ASP A 38 2.64 10.62 -2.35
N VAL A 39 1.46 10.14 -1.93
CA VAL A 39 0.34 11.02 -1.54
C VAL A 39 0.27 11.30 -0.04
N VAL A 40 1.20 10.76 0.75
CA VAL A 40 1.36 11.08 2.18
C VAL A 40 2.69 11.82 2.36
N PRO A 41 2.71 13.17 2.30
CA PRO A 41 3.94 13.97 2.26
C PRO A 41 4.90 13.69 3.43
N GLN A 42 4.36 13.30 4.58
CA GLN A 42 5.13 12.98 5.78
C GLN A 42 6.01 11.73 5.62
N LEU A 43 5.72 10.86 4.64
CA LEU A 43 6.38 9.58 4.42
C LEU A 43 7.38 9.58 3.25
N VAL A 44 7.21 10.43 2.24
CA VAL A 44 8.00 10.46 0.99
C VAL A 44 9.51 10.42 1.24
N ASN A 45 9.99 11.25 2.18
CA ASN A 45 11.42 11.35 2.52
C ASN A 45 11.83 10.47 3.71
N LYS A 46 10.88 9.75 4.32
CA LYS A 46 11.12 8.91 5.50
C LYS A 46 11.15 7.43 5.18
N VAL A 47 10.61 6.99 4.05
CA VAL A 47 10.53 5.58 3.67
C VAL A 47 11.42 5.31 2.47
N ASP A 48 12.32 4.32 2.57
CA ASP A 48 13.20 3.89 1.48
C ASP A 48 12.97 2.42 1.05
N SER A 49 12.27 1.66 1.88
CA SER A 49 12.08 0.24 1.70
C SER A 49 10.75 -0.23 2.28
N GLY A 50 10.32 -1.40 1.82
CA GLY A 50 9.09 -2.04 2.24
C GLY A 50 9.27 -3.55 2.34
N THR A 51 8.60 -4.16 3.32
CA THR A 51 8.57 -5.60 3.48
C THR A 51 7.11 -6.07 3.48
N LEU A 52 6.77 -6.98 2.56
CA LEU A 52 5.48 -7.70 2.62
C LEU A 52 5.54 -8.80 3.67
N GLN A 53 4.50 -8.90 4.50
CA GLN A 53 4.40 -9.83 5.62
C GLN A 53 3.38 -10.92 5.29
N GLY A 54 3.87 -12.06 4.80
CA GLY A 54 3.06 -13.20 4.39
C GLY A 54 2.28 -12.95 3.10
N ASP A 55 1.40 -13.91 2.79
CA ASP A 55 0.47 -13.79 1.67
C ASP A 55 -0.73 -12.92 2.03
N PRO A 56 -1.33 -12.19 1.07
CA PRO A 56 -2.59 -11.49 1.29
C PRO A 56 -3.67 -12.45 1.76
N HIS A 57 -4.38 -12.11 2.83
CA HIS A 57 -5.43 -12.94 3.41
C HIS A 57 -6.54 -12.08 4.03
N PRO A 58 -7.77 -12.61 4.16
CA PRO A 58 -8.80 -11.98 4.98
C PRO A 58 -8.56 -12.29 6.47
N THR A 59 -9.09 -11.43 7.35
CA THR A 59 -9.16 -11.69 8.79
C THR A 59 -10.63 -11.67 9.24
N PRO A 60 -11.36 -12.81 9.12
CA PRO A 60 -12.81 -12.87 9.35
C PRO A 60 -13.23 -12.46 10.76
N LYS A 61 -12.40 -12.75 11.77
CA LYS A 61 -12.68 -12.41 13.18
C LYS A 61 -12.93 -10.91 13.38
N ASN A 62 -12.33 -10.06 12.54
CA ASN A 62 -12.44 -8.61 12.62
C ASN A 62 -13.31 -8.03 11.50
N ASN A 63 -13.98 -8.88 10.71
CA ASN A 63 -14.64 -8.50 9.46
C ASN A 63 -13.72 -7.69 8.52
N ASP A 64 -12.42 -8.01 8.55
CA ASP A 64 -11.39 -7.35 7.74
C ASP A 64 -11.22 -8.17 6.45
N PRO A 65 -11.59 -7.62 5.28
CA PRO A 65 -11.56 -8.36 4.02
C PRO A 65 -10.12 -8.67 3.58
N LEU A 66 -9.96 -9.27 2.40
CA LEU A 66 -8.66 -9.58 1.83
C LEU A 66 -7.74 -8.35 1.88
N HIS A 67 -6.59 -8.47 2.52
CA HIS A 67 -5.58 -7.43 2.57
C HIS A 67 -4.17 -8.03 2.60
N ALA A 68 -3.20 -7.25 2.15
CA ALA A 68 -1.79 -7.51 2.35
C ALA A 68 -1.28 -6.66 3.52
N SER A 69 -0.44 -7.25 4.37
CA SER A 69 0.25 -6.54 5.44
C SER A 69 1.64 -6.12 4.99
N ILE A 70 1.98 -4.84 5.18
CA ILE A 70 3.30 -4.31 4.84
C ILE A 70 3.92 -3.53 6.00
N VAL A 71 5.25 -3.52 6.03
CA VAL A 71 6.05 -2.69 6.92
C VAL A 71 6.94 -1.79 6.08
N PHE A 72 6.83 -0.48 6.27
CA PHE A 72 7.71 0.52 5.67
C PHE A 72 8.87 0.86 6.60
N GLN A 73 10.05 1.03 6.01
CA GLN A 73 11.30 1.18 6.74
C GLN A 73 12.16 2.34 6.18
N ASN A 74 13.14 2.75 6.99
CA ASN A 74 14.24 3.64 6.63
C ASN A 74 15.53 2.95 7.06
N GLY A 75 16.30 2.42 6.11
CA GLY A 75 17.35 1.45 6.40
C GLY A 75 16.80 0.27 7.22
N THR A 76 17.29 0.09 8.44
CA THR A 76 16.85 -0.99 9.34
C THR A 76 15.69 -0.59 10.26
N ALA A 77 15.37 0.71 10.37
CA ALA A 77 14.37 1.21 11.30
C ALA A 77 12.96 1.13 10.71
N ARG A 78 12.00 0.62 11.50
CA ARG A 78 10.58 0.63 11.13
C ARG A 78 9.99 2.04 11.22
N VAL A 79 9.34 2.48 10.15
CA VAL A 79 8.65 3.78 10.08
C VAL A 79 7.17 3.61 10.42
N VAL A 80 6.46 2.75 9.68
CA VAL A 80 5.02 2.48 9.88
C VAL A 80 4.64 1.16 9.21
N SER A 81 3.49 0.59 9.57
CA SER A 81 2.88 -0.51 8.81
C SER A 81 1.58 -0.09 8.16
N ALA A 82 1.14 -0.84 7.16
CA ALA A 82 -0.15 -0.62 6.54
C ALA A 82 -0.81 -1.94 6.14
N HIS A 83 -2.13 -1.90 6.05
CA HIS A 83 -2.92 -2.88 5.31
C HIS A 83 -3.22 -2.31 3.92
N VAL A 84 -3.01 -3.11 2.90
CA VAL A 84 -3.26 -2.75 1.50
C VAL A 84 -4.37 -3.65 0.96
N TYR A 85 -5.45 -3.03 0.50
CA TYR A 85 -6.66 -3.71 0.08
C TYR A 85 -6.78 -3.73 -1.46
N PRO A 86 -7.39 -4.77 -2.06
CA PRO A 86 -7.50 -4.91 -3.50
C PRO A 86 -8.23 -3.74 -4.18
N ASP A 87 -9.14 -3.09 -3.45
CA ASP A 87 -9.91 -1.95 -3.96
C ASP A 87 -9.10 -0.64 -4.06
N GLY A 88 -7.81 -0.65 -3.69
CA GLY A 88 -6.93 0.53 -3.68
C GLY A 88 -6.93 1.30 -2.36
N THR A 89 -7.59 0.79 -1.33
CA THR A 89 -7.48 1.35 0.02
C THR A 89 -6.13 0.96 0.64
N VAL A 90 -5.42 1.93 1.20
CA VAL A 90 -4.22 1.71 2.02
C VAL A 90 -4.48 2.32 3.39
N LEU A 91 -4.49 1.47 4.42
CA LEU A 91 -4.76 1.85 5.80
C LEU A 91 -3.47 1.80 6.61
N PHE A 92 -2.93 2.95 6.99
CA PHE A 92 -1.75 3.03 7.83
C PHE A 92 -2.09 2.76 9.30
N SER A 93 -1.19 2.08 10.00
CA SER A 93 -1.36 1.78 11.44
C SER A 93 -1.23 3.01 12.33
N LYS A 94 -0.51 4.05 11.86
CA LYS A 94 -0.42 5.33 12.55
C LYS A 94 -1.52 6.27 12.08
N LYS A 95 -2.34 6.73 13.03
CA LYS A 95 -3.49 7.62 12.78
C LYS A 95 -3.10 8.92 12.04
N GLU A 96 -1.89 9.44 12.28
CA GLU A 96 -1.38 10.66 11.63
C GLU A 96 -1.21 10.54 10.10
N TYR A 97 -1.07 9.31 9.57
CA TYR A 97 -1.03 9.05 8.12
C TYR A 97 -2.39 8.60 7.56
N GLY A 98 -3.28 8.14 8.44
CA GLY A 98 -4.68 7.86 8.12
C GLY A 98 -4.90 6.76 7.08
N GLN A 99 -5.90 6.96 6.24
CA GLN A 99 -6.24 6.07 5.13
C GLN A 99 -6.14 6.84 3.82
N VAL A 100 -5.57 6.17 2.82
CA VAL A 100 -5.51 6.65 1.44
C VAL A 100 -6.41 5.79 0.57
N LYS A 101 -7.10 6.42 -0.37
CA LYS A 101 -7.84 5.74 -1.43
C LYS A 101 -7.19 6.05 -2.77
N LEU A 102 -6.70 5.00 -3.45
CA LEU A 102 -6.10 5.07 -4.77
C LEU A 102 -7.06 4.55 -5.84
N SER A 103 -6.79 4.91 -7.09
CA SER A 103 -7.44 4.27 -8.24
C SER A 103 -7.10 2.79 -8.28
N ARG A 104 -8.06 1.95 -8.64
CA ARG A 104 -7.88 0.50 -8.66
C ARG A 104 -6.80 0.09 -9.66
N ASP A 105 -5.83 -0.69 -9.21
CA ASP A 105 -4.85 -1.39 -10.03
C ASP A 105 -5.55 -2.54 -10.74
N PRO A 106 -5.46 -2.64 -12.08
CA PRO A 106 -6.11 -3.70 -12.84
C PRO A 106 -5.59 -5.10 -12.52
N GLN A 107 -4.40 -5.23 -11.91
CA GLN A 107 -3.83 -6.51 -11.47
C GLN A 107 -4.25 -6.90 -10.05
N ALA A 108 -4.91 -5.99 -9.31
CA ALA A 108 -5.43 -6.33 -8.00
C ALA A 108 -6.60 -7.32 -8.14
N PRO A 109 -6.69 -8.35 -7.28
CA PRO A 109 -7.81 -9.28 -7.30
C PRO A 109 -9.13 -8.54 -7.02
N GLU A 110 -10.26 -9.21 -7.29
CA GLU A 110 -11.55 -8.71 -6.80
C GLU A 110 -11.54 -8.65 -5.26
N GLY A 111 -12.09 -7.57 -4.71
CA GLY A 111 -12.14 -7.39 -3.26
C GLY A 111 -12.61 -5.98 -2.87
N SER A 112 -12.91 -5.83 -1.59
CA SER A 112 -13.35 -4.58 -0.98
C SER A 112 -12.32 -4.05 0.02
N GLY A 113 -12.42 -2.76 0.33
CA GLY A 113 -11.72 -2.15 1.45
C GLY A 113 -12.36 -2.50 2.79
N PRO A 114 -11.75 -2.09 3.91
CA PRO A 114 -12.23 -2.40 5.25
C PRO A 114 -13.61 -1.81 5.50
N SER A 115 -14.47 -2.60 6.14
CA SER A 115 -15.76 -2.13 6.65
C SER A 115 -15.50 -1.14 7.79
N ARG A 116 -15.84 0.14 7.61
CA ARG A 116 -15.74 1.17 8.65
C ARG A 116 -17.12 1.51 9.19
#